data_AF-A0A383C6R3-F1
#
_entry.id   AF-A0A383C6R3-F1
#
_cell.length_a   1.000
_cell.length_b   1.000
_cell.length_c   1.000
_cell.angle_alpha   90.00
_cell.angle_beta   90.00
_cell.angle_gamma   90.00
#
_symmetry.space_group_name_H-M   'P 1'
#
loop_
_entity.id
_entity.type
_entity.pdbx_description
1 polymer ?
#
loop_
_entity_poly.entity_id
_entity_poly.type
_entity_poly.pdbx_seq_one_letter_code
_entity_poly.pdbx_strand_id
1 'polypeptide(L)' 'MDKKHTPQKRFIRLPEVLTRTGYGRTTIYRKMEDGSFPRSVKLGGPPIDPNVFDSRA' A
#
# COMPACT_ATOMS: atom_id res chain seq x y z
N MET A 1 5.88 24.73 -25.21
CA MET A 1 5.09 23.47 -25.27
C MET A 1 5.40 22.67 -24.02
N ASP A 2 4.60 22.86 -22.99
CA ASP A 2 4.81 22.33 -21.65
C ASP A 2 4.58 20.82 -21.63
N LYS A 3 5.66 20.05 -21.59
CA LYS A 3 5.62 18.61 -21.38
C LYS A 3 5.02 18.35 -20.00
N LYS A 4 3.71 18.06 -19.95
CA LYS A 4 3.01 17.59 -18.75
C LYS A 4 3.63 16.25 -18.35
N HIS A 5 4.62 16.29 -17.45
CA HIS A 5 5.09 15.09 -16.75
C HIS A 5 3.93 14.58 -15.91
N THR A 6 3.16 13.64 -16.45
CA THR A 6 2.24 12.85 -15.62
C THR A 6 3.11 12.02 -14.68
N PRO A 7 3.11 12.28 -13.36
CA PRO A 7 3.87 11.45 -12.45
C PRO A 7 3.32 10.03 -12.56
N GLN A 8 4.14 9.12 -13.08
CA GLN A 8 3.83 7.69 -13.13
C GLN A 8 3.44 7.27 -11.71
N LYS A 9 2.19 6.87 -11.51
CA LYS A 9 1.68 6.41 -10.21
C LYS A 9 2.36 5.07 -9.90
N ARG A 10 3.53 5.15 -9.26
CA ARG A 10 4.30 3.99 -8.81
C ARG A 10 3.60 3.39 -7.61
N PHE A 11 3.24 2.12 -7.71
CA PHE A 11 2.72 1.37 -6.59
C PHE A 11 3.86 0.81 -5.76
N ILE A 12 3.77 1.00 -4.44
CA ILE A 12 4.75 0.50 -3.48
C ILE A 12 4.17 -0.73 -2.79
N ARG A 13 5.02 -1.73 -2.50
CA ARG A 13 4.60 -2.96 -1.80
C ARG A 13 4.55 -2.72 -0.29
N LEU A 14 3.85 -3.60 0.44
CA LEU A 14 3.73 -3.51 1.90
C LEU A 14 5.06 -3.31 2.66
N PRO A 15 6.15 -4.05 2.40
CA PRO A 15 7.42 -3.82 3.12
C PRO A 15 7.97 -2.40 2.91
N GLU A 16 7.82 -1.83 1.72
CA GLU A 16 8.24 -0.46 1.44
C GLU A 16 7.35 0.58 2.12
N VAL A 17 6.05 0.27 2.26
CA VAL A 17 5.14 1.10 3.07
C VAL A 17 5.60 1.12 4.53
N LEU A 18 5.93 -0.05 5.09
CA LEU A 18 6.38 -0.17 6.49
C LEU A 18 7.67 0.62 6.73
N THR A 19 8.66 0.51 5.83
CA THR A 19 9.92 1.24 5.97
C THR A 19 9.76 2.75 5.76
N ARG A 20 8.92 3.17 4.80
CA ARG A 20 8.74 4.60 4.49
C ARG A 20 7.89 5.33 5.51
N THR A 21 6.87 4.66 6.06
CA THR A 21 5.96 5.27 7.04
C THR A 21 6.42 5.08 8.48
N GLY A 22 7.27 4.07 8.74
CA GLY A 22 7.66 3.68 10.10
C GLY A 22 6.50 3.13 10.94
N TYR A 23 5.33 2.93 10.35
CA TYR A 23 4.16 2.41 11.04
C TYR A 23 4.12 0.89 11.00
N GLY A 24 3.65 0.29 12.09
CA GLY A 24 3.31 -1.13 12.11
C GLY A 24 2.09 -1.43 11.23
N ARG A 25 1.96 -2.68 10.80
CA ARG A 25 0.83 -3.17 9.97
C ARG A 25 -0.53 -2.77 10.54
N THR A 26 -0.74 -2.98 11.84
CA THR A 26 -2.00 -2.63 12.54
C THR A 26 -2.31 -1.15 12.47
N THR A 27 -1.30 -0.29 12.62
CA THR A 27 -1.47 1.17 12.53
C THR A 27 -1.83 1.60 11.11
N ILE A 28 -1.25 0.96 10.10
CA ILE A 28 -1.60 1.22 8.70
C ILE A 28 -3.06 0.87 8.45
N TYR A 29 -3.53 -0.32 8.89
CA TYR A 29 -4.94 -0.71 8.73
C TYR A 29 -5.89 0.23 9.47
N ARG A 30 -5.60 0.59 10.72
CA ARG A 30 -6.40 1.58 11.47
C ARG A 30 -6.46 2.93 10.76
N LYS A 31 -5.34 3.39 10.19
CA LYS A 31 -5.32 4.65 9.42
C LYS A 31 -6.05 4.53 8.07
N MET A 32 -6.12 3.34 7.48
CA MET A 32 -6.95 3.10 6.29
C MET A 32 -8.44 3.18 6.63
N GLU A 33 -8.85 2.69 7.81
CA GLU A 33 -10.22 2.81 8.31
C GLU A 33 -10.58 4.27 8.64
N ASP A 34 -9.67 4.99 9.29
CA ASP A 34 -9.78 6.42 9.59
C ASP A 34 -9.76 7.32 8.34
N GLY A 35 -9.34 6.79 7.18
CA GLY A 35 -9.24 7.54 5.92
C GLY A 35 -7.97 8.39 5.80
N SER A 36 -7.17 8.45 6.86
CA SER A 36 -5.85 9.11 6.88
C SER A 36 -4.77 8.37 6.07
N PHE A 37 -5.02 7.15 5.59
CA PHE A 37 -4.07 6.37 4.79
C PHE A 37 -4.69 5.80 3.49
N PRO A 38 -3.93 5.77 2.37
CA PRO A 38 -4.43 5.20 1.12
C PRO A 38 -4.78 3.71 1.24
N ARG A 39 -5.94 3.31 0.73
CA ARG A 39 -6.33 1.90 0.67
C ARG A 39 -5.39 1.10 -0.24
N SER A 40 -5.08 -0.14 0.17
CA SER A 40 -4.29 -1.05 -0.65
C SER A 40 -5.03 -1.41 -1.94
N VAL A 41 -4.35 -1.27 -3.08
CA VAL A 41 -4.88 -1.64 -4.39
C VAL A 41 -4.39 -3.04 -4.73
N LYS A 42 -5.31 -3.97 -4.98
CA LYS A 42 -4.97 -5.31 -5.47
C LYS A 42 -4.53 -5.20 -6.93
N LEU A 43 -3.22 -5.08 -7.15
CA LEU A 43 -2.60 -5.24 -8.46
C LEU A 43 -2.69 -6.73 -8.79
N GLY A 44 -3.62 -7.11 -9.67
CA GLY A 44 -3.92 -8.50 -9.99
C GLY A 44 -2.66 -9.31 -10.36
N GLY A 45 -2.57 -10.51 -9.80
CA GLY A 45 -1.49 -11.46 -9.97
C GLY A 45 -1.50 -12.46 -8.81
N PRO A 46 -1.15 -13.74 -9.03
CA PRO A 46 -1.11 -14.73 -7.96
C PRO A 46 -0.16 -14.24 -6.85
N PRO A 47 -0.54 -14.39 -5.58
CA PRO A 47 0.29 -13.97 -4.46
C PRO A 47 1.64 -14.73 -4.45
N ILE A 48 2.77 -14.01 -4.40
CA ILE A 48 4.15 -14.53 -4.48
C ILE A 48 4.71 -14.89 -3.09
N ASP A 49 3.89 -15.46 -2.21
CA ASP A 49 4.00 -15.33 -0.76
C ASP A 49 5.21 -15.85 0.01
N PRO A 50 5.42 -15.24 1.19
CA PRO A 50 5.56 -16.07 2.40
C PRO A 50 4.67 -15.67 3.60
N ASN A 51 3.66 -14.79 3.45
CA ASN A 51 2.78 -14.43 4.59
C ASN A 51 1.46 -13.81 4.12
N VAL A 52 0.60 -14.60 3.44
CA VAL A 52 -0.77 -14.21 3.10
C VAL A 52 -1.54 -14.09 4.41
N PHE A 53 -1.49 -12.93 5.05
CA PHE A 53 -2.37 -12.64 6.19
C PHE A 53 -3.41 -11.62 5.73
N ASP A 54 -4.41 -12.12 5.01
CA ASP A 54 -5.73 -11.49 4.90
C ASP A 54 -6.54 -11.98 6.10
N SER A 55 -6.28 -11.41 7.27
CA SER A 55 -7.20 -11.55 8.40
C SER A 55 -8.07 -10.31 8.44
N ARG A 56 -9.09 -10.34 7.58
CA ARG A 56 -10.34 -9.66 7.86
C ARG A 56 -11.13 -10.48 8.88
N ALA A 57 -10.80 -10.29 10.15
CA ALA A 57 -11.64 -10.37 11.36
C ALA A 57 -10.72 -10.31 12.59
#